data_AF-A0A1Q7QIP9-F1
#
_entry.id   AF-A0A1Q7QIP9-F1
#
_cell.length_a   1.000
_cell.length_b   1.000
_cell.length_c   1.000
_cell.angle_alpha   90.00
_cell.angle_beta   90.00
_cell.angle_gamma   90.00
#
_symmetry.space_group_name_H-M   'P 1'
#
loop_
_entity.id
_entity.type
_entity.pdbx_description
1 polymer ?
#
loop_
_entity_poly.entity_id
_entity_poly.type
_entity_poly.pdbx_seq_one_letter_code
_entity_poly.pdbx_strand_id
1 'polypeptide(L)' 'MQPAVRAEGEKPATREMFYAEALGDALRLEMRRDPNVLVFGEDIAQHGGAFGVTKGWASTSRGSRAPVPAAG' A
#
# COMPACT_ATOMS: atom_id res chain seq x y z
N MET A 1 10.92 24.94 41.74
CA MET A 1 11.35 23.77 40.93
C MET A 1 10.14 23.30 40.14
N GLN A 2 10.06 23.66 38.85
CA GLN A 2 9.03 23.15 37.93
C GLN A 2 9.61 21.91 37.21
N PRO A 3 8.82 20.84 36.95
CA PRO A 3 9.33 19.71 36.19
C PRO A 3 9.42 20.08 34.71
N ALA A 4 10.51 19.66 34.05
CA ALA A 4 10.73 19.90 32.64
C ALA A 4 9.75 19.07 31.80
N VAL A 5 8.82 19.74 31.11
CA VAL A 5 8.04 19.13 30.04
C VAL A 5 9.00 18.81 28.90
N ARG A 6 9.20 17.52 28.64
CA ARG A 6 10.04 17.05 27.53
C ARG A 6 9.36 17.50 26.23
N ALA A 7 10.07 18.28 25.42
CA ALA A 7 9.56 18.75 24.13
C ALA A 7 9.10 17.54 23.30
N GLU A 8 7.80 17.49 22.99
CA GLU A 8 7.28 16.53 22.02
C GLU A 8 7.85 16.94 20.67
N GLY A 9 8.75 16.10 20.14
CA GLY A 9 9.33 16.30 18.82
C GLY A 9 8.24 16.49 17.77
N GLU A 10 8.52 17.34 16.78
CA GLU A 10 7.58 17.71 15.74
C GLU A 10 6.89 16.48 15.15
N LYS A 11 5.56 16.40 15.35
CA LYS A 11 4.76 15.30 14.82
C LYS A 11 4.93 15.30 13.30
N PRO A 12 5.30 14.16 12.67
CA PRO A 12 5.40 14.12 11.22
C PRO A 12 4.05 14.55 10.63
N ALA A 13 4.09 15.40 9.62
CA ALA A 13 2.89 15.92 8.99
C ALA A 13 2.00 14.76 8.52
N THR A 14 0.83 14.60 9.14
CA THR A 14 -0.17 13.60 8.77
C THR A 14 -1.17 14.22 7.79
N ARG A 15 -1.54 13.47 6.75
CA ARG A 15 -2.61 13.83 5.80
C ARG A 15 -3.89 13.09 6.17
N GLU A 16 -5.01 13.80 6.22
CA GLU A 16 -6.35 13.17 6.28
C GLU A 16 -6.67 12.49 4.95
N MET A 17 -7.15 11.25 5.01
CA MET A 17 -7.54 10.46 3.86
C MET A 17 -8.59 9.43 4.26
N PHE A 18 -9.34 8.92 3.28
CA PHE A 18 -10.28 7.83 3.53
C PHE A 18 -9.52 6.55 3.91
N TYR A 19 -10.16 5.70 4.70
CA TYR A 19 -9.56 4.44 5.16
C TYR A 19 -9.12 3.54 3.99
N ALA A 20 -9.91 3.48 2.92
CA ALA A 20 -9.57 2.73 1.71
C ALA A 20 -8.31 3.29 1.01
N GLU A 21 -8.10 4.60 1.06
CA GLU A 21 -6.91 5.25 0.50
C GLU A 21 -5.67 4.93 1.35
N ALA A 22 -5.80 4.96 2.67
CA ALA A 22 -4.70 4.60 3.58
C ALA A 22 -4.24 3.15 3.39
N LEU A 23 -5.19 2.20 3.27
CA LEU A 23 -4.87 0.81 2.94
C LEU A 23 -4.20 0.68 1.57
N GLY A 24 -4.72 1.40 0.58
CA GLY A 24 -4.17 1.38 -0.76
C GLY A 24 -2.75 1.93 -0.82
N ASP A 25 -2.47 3.02 -0.10
CA ASP A 25 -1.14 3.63 0.00
C ASP A 25 -0.15 2.69 0.70
N ALA A 26 -0.57 2.04 1.79
CA ALA A 26 0.26 1.07 2.52
C ALA A 26 0.66 -0.13 1.65
N LEU A 27 -0.31 -0.72 0.94
CA LEU A 27 -0.04 -1.84 0.04
C LEU A 27 0.88 -1.45 -1.13
N ARG A 28 0.65 -0.28 -1.74
CA ARG A 28 1.52 0.23 -2.82
C ARG A 28 2.93 0.51 -2.32
N LEU A 29 3.08 1.04 -1.10
CA LEU A 29 4.39 1.26 -0.50
C LEU A 29 5.16 -0.06 -0.43
N GLU A 30 4.50 -1.12 0.00
CA GLU A 30 5.17 -2.40 0.17
C GLU A 30 5.43 -3.14 -1.13
N MET A 31 4.54 -3.04 -2.11
CA MET A 31 4.81 -3.47 -3.48
C MET A 31 5.95 -2.70 -4.18
N ARG A 32 6.30 -1.49 -3.71
CA ARG A 32 7.48 -0.75 -4.18
C ARG A 32 8.75 -1.17 -3.44
N ARG A 33 8.64 -1.46 -2.13
CA ARG A 33 9.76 -1.89 -1.28
C ARG A 33 10.22 -3.30 -1.61
N ASP A 34 9.30 -4.24 -1.78
CA ASP A 34 9.58 -5.64 -2.04
C ASP A 34 8.92 -6.12 -3.34
N PRO A 35 9.71 -6.50 -4.37
CA PRO A 35 9.18 -6.96 -5.65
C PRO A 35 8.52 -8.35 -5.58
N ASN A 36 8.54 -9.05 -4.44
CA ASN A 36 7.86 -10.32 -4.23
C ASN A 36 6.45 -10.17 -3.64
N VAL A 37 6.06 -8.97 -3.22
CA VAL A 37 4.71 -8.71 -2.71
C VAL A 37 3.72 -8.69 -3.88
N LEU A 38 2.71 -9.54 -3.78
CA LEU A 38 1.62 -9.67 -4.75
C LEU A 38 0.29 -9.38 -4.06
N VAL A 39 -0.62 -8.72 -4.77
CA VAL A 39 -2.00 -8.49 -4.33
C VAL A 39 -2.92 -9.13 -5.36
N PHE A 40 -3.79 -10.03 -4.90
CA PHE A 40 -4.69 -10.80 -5.74
C PHE A 40 -6.04 -10.96 -5.03
N GLY A 41 -7.10 -11.14 -5.80
CA GLY A 41 -8.47 -11.24 -5.30
C GLY A 41 -9.49 -11.01 -6.41
N GLU A 42 -10.76 -11.19 -6.08
CA GLU A 42 -11.86 -10.96 -7.01
C GLU A 42 -12.04 -9.46 -7.29
N ASP A 43 -12.18 -9.10 -8.57
CA ASP A 43 -12.48 -7.73 -9.03
C ASP A 43 -11.54 -6.61 -8.55
N ILE A 44 -10.36 -6.93 -8.03
CA ILE A 44 -9.46 -5.92 -7.49
C ILE A 44 -8.73 -5.10 -8.57
N ALA A 45 -8.67 -5.55 -9.81
CA ALA A 45 -7.89 -4.89 -10.85
C ALA A 45 -8.57 -3.61 -11.38
N GLN A 46 -9.50 -3.75 -12.32
CA GLN A 46 -10.15 -2.59 -12.95
C GLN A 46 -11.22 -1.97 -12.04
N HIS A 47 -11.95 -2.80 -11.28
CA HIS A 47 -13.04 -2.33 -10.42
C HIS A 47 -12.54 -1.78 -9.07
N GLY A 48 -11.34 -2.17 -8.63
CA GLY A 48 -10.76 -1.73 -7.35
C GLY A 48 -11.27 -2.50 -6.13
N GLY A 49 -11.97 -3.62 -6.35
CA GLY A 49 -12.62 -4.44 -5.32
C GLY A 49 -13.86 -3.77 -4.73
N ALA A 50 -14.58 -4.49 -3.86
CA ALA A 50 -15.84 -4.05 -3.27
C ALA A 50 -15.76 -2.70 -2.53
N PHE A 51 -14.59 -2.36 -2.00
CA PHE A 51 -14.36 -1.14 -1.20
C PHE A 51 -13.43 -0.12 -1.87
N GLY A 52 -13.02 -0.36 -3.13
CA GLY A 52 -12.21 0.60 -3.89
C GLY A 52 -10.76 0.76 -3.44
N VAL A 53 -10.22 -0.12 -2.59
CA VAL A 53 -8.83 -0.05 -2.06
C VAL A 53 -7.79 -0.07 -3.20
N THR A 54 -8.05 -0.85 -4.25
CA THR A 54 -7.14 -1.02 -5.39
C THR A 54 -7.58 -0.22 -6.63
N LYS A 55 -8.50 0.74 -6.46
CA LYS A 55 -9.05 1.52 -7.58
C LYS A 55 -7.95 2.29 -8.30
N GLY A 56 -7.91 2.16 -9.63
CA GLY A 56 -6.92 2.85 -10.48
C GLY A 56 -5.51 2.23 -10.45
N TRP A 57 -5.34 1.01 -9.93
CA TRP A 57 -4.03 0.32 -9.95
C TRP A 57 -3.75 -0.36 -11.28
N ALA A 58 -4.79 -0.78 -12.01
CA ALA A 58 -4.67 -1.59 -13.23
C ALA A 58 -3.92 -0.90 -14.40
N SER A 59 -3.71 0.41 -14.36
CA SER A 59 -2.85 1.11 -15.34
C SER A 59 -1.36 0.87 -15.12
N THR A 60 -0.96 0.40 -13.93
CA THR A 60 0.43 0.02 -13.63
C THR A 60 0.68 -1.38 -14.18
N SER A 61 1.04 -1.47 -15.46
CA SER A 61 1.42 -2.72 -16.09
C SER A 61 2.64 -3.34 -15.38
N ARG A 62 2.38 -4.37 -14.58
CA ARG A 62 3.37 -5.43 -14.28
C ARG A 62 2.91 -6.76 -14.87
N GLY A 63 2.44 -6.70 -16.11
CA GLY A 63 2.16 -7.86 -16.95
C GLY A 63 3.41 -8.30 -17.70
N SER A 64 4.35 -8.94 -17.01
CA SER A 64 5.30 -9.92 -17.57
C SER A 64 6.19 -10.43 -16.44
N ARG A 65 5.76 -11.49 -15.79
CA ARG A 65 6.67 -12.39 -15.09
C ARG A 65 6.38 -13.78 -15.61
N ALA A 66 7.38 -14.35 -16.29
CA ALA A 66 7.39 -15.76 -16.67
C ALA A 66 7.14 -16.64 -15.43
N PRO A 67 6.57 -17.85 -15.60
CA PRO A 67 6.33 -18.76 -14.49
C PRO A 67 7.63 -19.05 -13.74
N VAL A 68 7.57 -19.00 -12.40
CA VAL A 68 8.65 -19.48 -11.53
C VAL A 68 8.79 -20.98 -11.79
N PRO A 69 9.96 -21.50 -12.21
CA PRO A 69 10.12 -22.93 -12.42
C PRO A 69 9.87 -23.66 -11.11
N ALA A 70 9.07 -24.71 -11.16
CA ALA A 70 8.90 -25.63 -10.04
C ALA A 70 10.29 -26.14 -9.64
N ALA A 71 10.67 -25.89 -8.39
CA ALA A 71 11.88 -26.46 -7.82
C ALA A 71 11.78 -27.99 -7.93
N GLY A 72 12.83 -28.60 -8.49
CA GLY A 72 12.95 -30.04 -8.70
C GLY A 72 13.12 -30.83 -7.41
#